data_AF-A0A1G7XN75-F1
#
_entry.id   AF-A0A1G7XN75-F1
#
_cell.length_a   1.000
_cell.length_b   1.000
_cell.length_c   1.000
_cell.angle_alpha   90.00
_cell.angle_beta   90.00
_cell.angle_gamma   90.00
#
_symmetry.space_group_name_H-M   'P 1'
#
loop_
_entity.id
_entity.type
_entity.pdbx_description
1 polymer ?
#
loop_
_entity_poly.entity_id
_entity_poly.type
_entity_poly.pdbx_seq_one_letter_code
_entity_poly.pdbx_strand_id
1 'polypeptide(L)' 'MASTLNIVSLAHDIAAQKSYVNFVWADDPTKRLALEVPYGLPLDQIESAARSAVYGLSAELNDCEIAKP' A
#
# COMPACT_ATOMS: atom_id res chain seq x y z
N MET A 1 12.67 0.88 15.94
CA MET A 1 11.60 1.90 15.92
C MET A 1 10.60 1.48 14.87
N ALA A 2 9.30 1.54 15.16
CA ALA A 2 8.27 1.24 14.16
C ALA A 2 8.21 2.41 13.18
N SER A 3 8.58 2.18 11.93
CA SER A 3 8.46 3.20 10.88
C SER A 3 6.99 3.44 10.55
N THR A 4 6.58 4.71 10.54
CA THR A 4 5.20 5.11 10.23
C THR A 4 5.04 5.24 8.72
N LEU A 5 3.98 4.64 8.17
CA LEU A 5 3.55 4.81 6.78
C LEU A 5 2.43 5.84 6.72
N ASN A 6 2.69 6.98 6.06
CA ASN A 6 1.70 8.01 5.84
C ASN A 6 0.98 7.77 4.52
N ILE A 7 -0.36 7.77 4.54
CA ILE A 7 -1.17 7.77 3.32
C ILE A 7 -1.11 9.17 2.72
N VAL A 8 -0.58 9.29 1.51
CA VAL A 8 -0.36 10.59 0.85
C VAL A 8 -1.40 10.85 -0.24
N SER A 9 -1.82 9.81 -0.96
CA SER A 9 -2.85 9.94 -1.98
C SER A 9 -3.56 8.63 -2.27
N LEU A 10 -4.78 8.75 -2.77
CA LEU A 10 -5.55 7.65 -3.34
C LEU A 10 -5.70 7.93 -4.84
N ALA A 11 -5.16 7.04 -5.67
CA ALA A 11 -5.31 7.10 -7.11
C ALA A 11 -6.40 6.11 -7.53
N HIS A 12 -7.37 6.56 -8.32
CA HIS A 12 -8.39 5.70 -8.89
C HIS A 12 -8.11 5.49 -10.37
N ASP A 13 -7.81 4.24 -10.73
CA ASP A 13 -7.77 3.81 -12.12
C ASP A 13 -9.17 3.37 -12.54
N ILE A 14 -9.86 4.28 -13.22
CA ILE A 14 -11.24 4.07 -13.69
C ILE A 14 -11.26 3.07 -14.87
N ALA A 15 -10.20 3.03 -15.69
CA ALA A 15 -10.12 2.13 -16.84
C ALA A 15 -9.92 0.68 -16.40
N ALA A 16 -9.09 0.47 -15.38
CA ALA A 16 -8.84 -0.85 -14.80
C ALA A 16 -9.80 -1.21 -13.64
N GLN A 17 -10.69 -0.29 -13.24
CA GLN A 17 -11.55 -0.40 -12.06
C GLN A 17 -10.77 -0.80 -10.79
N LYS A 18 -9.60 -0.17 -10.60
CA LYS A 18 -8.68 -0.43 -9.48
C LYS A 18 -8.38 0.86 -8.76
N SER A 19 -8.14 0.78 -7.45
CA SER A 19 -7.69 1.93 -6.68
C SER A 19 -6.33 1.62 -6.09
N TYR A 20 -5.47 2.63 -5.97
CA TYR A 20 -4.13 2.50 -5.44
C TYR A 20 -3.94 3.51 -4.31
N VAL A 21 -3.59 3.03 -3.13
CA VAL A 21 -3.18 3.88 -2.02
C VAL A 21 -1.67 4.08 -2.09
N ASN A 22 -1.25 5.33 -2.13
CA ASN A 22 0.15 5.70 -2.07
C ASN A 22 0.56 6.02 -0.63
N PHE A 23 1.61 5.35 -0.17
CA PHE A 23 2.23 5.52 1.11
C PHE A 23 3.63 6.14 0.96
N VAL A 24 4.01 6.92 1.96
CA VAL A 24 5.36 7.45 2.13
C VAL A 24 5.82 7.15 3.54
N TRP A 25 7.06 6.71 3.71
CA TRP A 25 7.63 6.49 5.03
C TRP A 25 7.89 7.83 5.70
N ALA A 26 7.46 7.98 6.96
CA ALA A 26 7.70 9.19 7.73
C ALA A 26 9.21 9.47 7.91
N ASP A 27 10.02 8.40 7.99
CA ASP A 27 11.47 8.48 8.16
C ASP A 27 12.21 8.76 6.84
N ASP A 28 11.62 8.38 5.69
CA ASP A 28 12.24 8.53 4.37
C ASP A 28 11.20 8.90 3.29
N PRO A 29 11.15 10.16 2.83
CA PRO A 29 10.17 10.61 1.86
C PRO A 29 10.45 10.14 0.42
N THR A 30 11.62 9.55 0.17
CA THR A 30 11.97 8.96 -1.14
C THR A 30 11.44 7.55 -1.27
N LYS A 31 11.26 6.85 -0.15
CA LYS A 31 10.63 5.54 -0.08
C LYS A 31 9.11 5.70 -0.24
N ARG A 32 8.58 5.15 -1.32
CA ARG A 32 7.15 5.18 -1.66
C ARG A 32 6.65 3.78 -1.93
N LEU A 33 5.40 3.54 -1.55
CA LEU A 33 4.72 2.28 -1.82
C LEU A 33 3.34 2.59 -2.38
N ALA A 34 2.99 1.97 -3.49
CA ALA A 34 1.64 2.03 -4.02
C ALA A 34 1.04 0.63 -3.88
N LEU A 35 -0.07 0.51 -3.17
CA LEU A 35 -0.77 -0.77 -3.03
C LEU A 35 -2.16 -0.69 -3.61
N GLU A 36 -2.55 -1.76 -4.29
CA GLU A 36 -3.90 -1.92 -4.80
C GLU A 36 -4.89 -2.09 -3.63
N VAL A 37 -6.00 -1.36 -3.70
CA VAL A 37 -7.15 -1.48 -2.82
C VAL A 37 -8.43 -1.60 -3.66
N PRO A 38 -9.50 -2.18 -3.09
CA PRO A 38 -10.78 -2.30 -3.79
C PRO A 38 -11.28 -0.96 -4.31
N TYR A 39 -11.84 -0.97 -5.53
CA TYR A 39 -12.40 0.22 -6.15
C TYR A 39 -13.75 0.61 -5.54
N GLY A 40 -13.98 1.92 -5.37
CA GLY A 40 -15.22 2.45 -4.80
C GLY A 40 -15.31 2.35 -3.26
N LEU A 41 -14.19 2.11 -2.59
CA LEU A 41 -14.13 1.99 -1.14
C LEU A 41 -14.32 3.37 -0.48
N PRO A 42 -15.19 3.50 0.55
CA PRO A 42 -15.45 4.79 1.20
C PRO A 42 -14.21 5.29 1.97
N LEU A 43 -14.09 6.62 2.12
CA LEU A 43 -12.93 7.26 2.75
C LEU A 43 -12.64 6.71 4.15
N ASP A 44 -13.68 6.49 4.95
CA ASP A 44 -13.58 5.92 6.30
C ASP A 44 -12.99 4.50 6.34
N GLN A 45 -13.06 3.76 5.24
CA GLN A 45 -12.50 2.42 5.15
C GLN A 45 -11.11 2.37 4.49
N ILE A 46 -10.61 3.49 3.95
CA ILE A 46 -9.30 3.54 3.29
C ILE A 46 -8.20 3.08 4.24
N GLU A 47 -8.21 3.54 5.50
CA GLU A 47 -7.18 3.15 6.47
C GLU A 47 -7.17 1.64 6.71
N SER A 48 -8.35 1.02 6.84
CA SER A 48 -8.48 -0.42 7.02
C SER A 48 -8.03 -1.17 5.77
N ALA A 49 -8.42 -0.72 4.57
CA ALA A 49 -8.04 -1.35 3.30
C ALA A 49 -6.54 -1.23 3.05
N ALA A 50 -5.98 -0.04 3.30
CA ALA A 50 -4.56 0.24 3.29
C ALA A 50 -3.78 -0.70 4.21
N ARG A 51 -4.24 -0.85 5.46
CA ARG A 51 -3.61 -1.75 6.43
C ARG A 51 -3.67 -3.21 5.98
N SER A 52 -4.80 -3.66 5.46
CA SER A 52 -4.93 -5.02 4.90
C SER A 52 -4.00 -5.23 3.71
N ALA A 53 -3.86 -4.25 2.82
CA ALA A 53 -2.95 -4.33 1.68
C ALA A 53 -1.49 -4.40 2.12
N VAL A 54 -1.08 -3.58 3.10
CA VAL A 54 0.28 -3.62 3.67
C VAL A 54 0.54 -4.97 4.34
N TYR A 55 -0.45 -5.51 5.06
CA TYR A 55 -0.32 -6.82 5.68
C TYR A 55 -0.18 -7.94 4.65
N GLY A 56 -0.97 -7.88 3.56
CA GLY A 56 -0.86 -8.79 2.42
C GLY A 56 0.54 -8.76 1.82
N LEU A 57 1.04 -7.58 1.45
CA LEU A 57 2.39 -7.43 0.91
C LEU A 57 3.45 -7.94 1.90
N SER A 58 3.32 -7.63 3.19
CA SER A 58 4.27 -8.12 4.20
C SER A 58 4.30 -9.64 4.28
N ALA A 59 3.16 -10.30 4.14
CA ALA A 59 3.07 -11.75 4.14
C ALA A 59 3.69 -12.34 2.86
N GLU A 60 3.38 -11.76 1.70
CA GLU A 60 3.97 -12.16 0.42
C GLU A 60 5.50 -12.02 0.43
N LEU A 61 6.01 -10.88 0.91
CA LEU A 61 7.46 -10.64 1.03
C LEU A 61 8.14 -11.60 1.98
N ASN A 62 7.44 -12.02 3.04
CA ASN A 62 7.96 -12.99 4.01
C ASN A 62 8.02 -14.41 3.45
N ASP A 63 7.14 -14.75 2.51
CA ASP A 63 7.09 -16.06 1.84
C ASP A 63 8.02 -16.13 0.62
N CYS A 64 8.41 -14.97 0.06
CA CYS A 64 9.29 -14.89 -1.09
C CYS A 64 10.72 -15.36 -0.78
N GLU A 65 11.25 -16.23 -1.63
CA GLU A 65 12.66 -16.61 -1.61
C GLU A 65 13.51 -15.54 -2.29
N ILE A 66 14.58 -15.11 -1.62
CA ILE A 66 15.54 -14.16 -2.19
C ILE A 66 16.55 -14.94 -3.04
N ALA A 67 16.35 -14.92 -4.36
CA ALA A 67 17.32 -15.47 -5.30
C ALA A 67 18.32 -14.39 -5.76
N LYS A 68 19.61 -14.75 -5.79
CA LYS A 68 20.65 -14.00 -6.50
C LYS A 68 21.02 -14.76 -7.79
N PRO A 69 21.47 -14.08 -8.86
CA PRO A 69 22.07 -14.77 -9.99
C PRO A 69 23.32 -15.59 -9.61
#